data_AF-X1BQ24-F1
#
_entry.id   AF-X1BQ24-F1
#
_cell.length_a   1.000
_cell.length_b   1.000
_cell.length_c   1.000
_cell.angle_alpha   90.00
_cell.angle_beta   90.00
_cell.angle_gamma   90.00
#
_symmetry.space_group_name_H-M   'P 1'
#
loop_
_entity.id
_entity.type
_entity.pdbx_description
1 polymer ?
#
loop_
_entity_poly.entity_id
_entity_poly.type
_entity_poly.pdbx_seq_one_letter_code
_entity_poly.pdbx_strand_id
1 'polypeptide(L)'
;LEIAENVPLHNLLGSDFILLFISPAHKRVYHWIGKNTTPKMKGGAAIRVGVVRDIEAGGYLIRTEDEAEESIGFKFIIGLVEEEEEEKPEEAKPFYDGTQDEEITTGQILKLLEKMAVPEGYERKFVLVNNQIFRYKEYTTSSYGADLLNKKLFPLREEIDDGVYTFEDHLPRILFSYNKIKVIELLKKKDKS
;
A
#
# COMPACT_ATOMS: atom_id res chain seq x y z
N LEU A 1 30.77 -15.27 -27.61
CA LEU A 1 29.42 -15.49 -28.18
C LEU A 1 29.19 -14.34 -29.13
N GLU A 2 29.18 -14.59 -30.44
CA GLU A 2 28.67 -13.61 -31.41
C GLU A 2 27.14 -13.71 -31.34
N ILE A 3 26.49 -12.74 -30.71
CA ILE A 3 25.04 -12.66 -30.64
C ILE A 3 24.61 -11.87 -31.87
N ALA A 4 23.79 -12.47 -32.73
CA ALA A 4 23.21 -11.77 -33.88
C ALA A 4 22.40 -10.55 -33.40
N GLU A 5 22.39 -9.48 -34.19
CA GLU A 5 21.54 -8.32 -33.88
C GLU A 5 20.06 -8.73 -33.87
N ASN A 6 19.29 -8.23 -32.89
CA ASN A 6 17.85 -8.48 -32.70
C ASN A 6 17.44 -9.91 -32.28
N VAL A 7 18.31 -10.66 -31.58
CA VAL A 7 17.89 -11.92 -30.94
C VAL A 7 16.92 -11.62 -29.78
N PRO A 8 15.72 -12.25 -29.73
CA PRO A 8 14.81 -12.11 -28.60
C PRO A 8 15.47 -12.48 -27.27
N LEU A 9 15.24 -11.68 -26.23
CA LEU A 9 15.89 -11.83 -24.90
C LEU A 9 15.67 -13.22 -24.29
N HIS A 10 14.49 -13.80 -24.45
CA HIS A 10 14.20 -15.14 -23.94
C HIS A 10 15.06 -16.25 -24.59
N ASN A 11 15.60 -16.03 -25.79
CA ASN A 11 16.51 -16.99 -26.44
C ASN A 11 17.91 -17.00 -25.82
N LEU A 12 18.23 -16.04 -24.96
CA LEU A 12 19.48 -16.01 -24.21
C LEU A 12 19.43 -16.91 -22.96
N LEU A 13 18.24 -17.33 -22.53
CA LEU A 13 18.07 -18.19 -21.37
C LEU A 13 18.64 -19.58 -21.66
N GLY A 14 19.58 -20.01 -20.83
CA GLY A 14 20.19 -21.33 -20.94
C GLY A 14 20.48 -21.91 -19.56
N SER A 15 20.13 -23.19 -19.37
CA SER A 15 20.16 -23.85 -18.06
C SER A 15 21.51 -23.85 -17.35
N ASP A 16 22.60 -23.67 -18.09
CA ASP A 16 23.96 -23.65 -17.56
C ASP A 16 24.45 -22.25 -17.16
N PHE A 17 23.61 -21.22 -17.32
CA PHE A 17 23.99 -19.83 -17.11
C PHE A 17 23.25 -19.19 -15.93
N ILE A 18 23.89 -18.17 -15.36
CA ILE A 18 23.25 -17.19 -14.51
C ILE A 18 23.32 -15.87 -15.26
N LEU A 19 22.17 -15.24 -15.46
CA LEU A 19 22.03 -14.03 -16.25
C LEU A 19 21.52 -12.90 -15.38
N LEU A 20 22.03 -11.69 -15.67
CA LEU A 20 21.58 -10.47 -15.02
C LEU A 20 20.89 -9.60 -16.05
N PHE A 21 19.60 -9.34 -15.84
CA PHE A 21 18.82 -8.42 -16.66
C PHE A 21 18.58 -7.15 -15.87
N ILE A 22 19.06 -6.02 -16.41
CA ILE A 22 18.78 -4.71 -15.83
C ILE A 22 17.67 -4.10 -16.65
N SER A 23 16.57 -3.73 -15.99
CA SER A 23 15.46 -3.02 -16.58
C SER A 23 15.40 -1.60 -16.00
N PRO A 24 16.01 -0.61 -16.69
CA PRO A 24 15.94 0.79 -16.26
C PRO A 24 14.52 1.33 -16.20
N ALA A 25 13.69 0.98 -17.19
CA ALA A 25 12.30 1.43 -17.28
C ALA A 25 11.47 1.06 -16.04
N HIS A 26 11.65 -0.16 -15.52
CA HIS A 26 10.91 -0.66 -14.36
C HIS A 26 11.68 -0.55 -13.04
N LYS A 27 12.88 0.06 -13.05
CA LYS A 27 13.81 0.10 -11.90
C LYS A 27 13.99 -1.27 -11.23
N ARG A 28 14.24 -2.30 -12.04
CA ARG A 28 14.40 -3.68 -11.56
C ARG A 28 15.67 -4.32 -12.11
N VAL A 29 16.26 -5.17 -11.28
CA VAL A 29 17.35 -6.07 -11.69
C VAL A 29 16.87 -7.50 -11.46
N TYR A 30 16.82 -8.28 -12.52
CA TYR A 30 16.48 -9.70 -12.46
C TYR A 30 17.75 -10.53 -12.51
N HIS A 31 17.89 -11.39 -11.52
CA HIS A 31 18.95 -12.36 -11.38
C HIS A 31 18.36 -13.73 -11.74
N TRP A 32 18.51 -14.13 -13.00
CA TRP A 32 17.95 -15.37 -13.52
C TRP A 32 18.95 -16.52 -13.38
N ILE A 33 18.50 -17.65 -12.84
CA ILE A 33 19.34 -18.79 -12.46
C ILE A 33 18.90 -20.03 -13.25
N GLY A 34 19.76 -20.50 -14.15
CA GLY A 34 19.57 -21.77 -14.84
C GLY A 34 19.66 -22.98 -13.89
N LYS A 35 18.90 -24.03 -14.18
CA LYS A 35 18.76 -25.21 -13.28
C LYS A 35 20.05 -26.02 -13.11
N ASN A 36 20.98 -25.95 -14.06
CA ASN A 36 22.25 -26.70 -14.02
C ASN A 36 23.38 -25.92 -13.32
N THR A 37 23.08 -24.73 -12.79
CA THR A 37 24.10 -23.86 -12.19
C THR A 37 24.58 -24.38 -10.82
N THR A 38 25.88 -24.33 -10.60
CA THR A 38 26.48 -24.85 -9.36
C THR A 38 26.40 -23.85 -8.19
N PRO A 39 26.46 -24.28 -6.92
CA PRO A 39 26.50 -23.38 -5.77
C PRO A 39 27.61 -22.32 -5.83
N LYS A 40 28.77 -22.69 -6.39
CA LYS A 40 29.90 -21.77 -6.60
C LYS A 40 29.55 -20.65 -7.57
N MET A 41 28.84 -20.96 -8.66
CA MET A 41 28.36 -19.97 -9.63
C MET A 41 27.34 -19.03 -9.00
N LYS A 42 26.38 -19.58 -8.24
CA LYS A 42 25.36 -18.80 -7.53
C LYS A 42 25.99 -17.82 -6.53
N GLY A 43 26.99 -18.28 -5.76
CA GLY A 43 27.75 -17.42 -4.84
C GLY A 43 28.50 -16.29 -5.56
N GLY A 44 29.15 -16.59 -6.68
CA GLY A 44 29.85 -15.58 -7.48
C GLY A 44 28.90 -14.55 -8.13
N ALA A 45 27.72 -14.98 -8.56
CA ALA A 45 26.71 -14.11 -9.15
C ALA A 45 26.07 -13.18 -8.10
N ALA A 46 25.75 -13.68 -6.91
CA ALA A 46 25.21 -12.88 -5.81
C ALA A 46 26.12 -11.69 -5.42
N ILE A 47 27.45 -11.90 -5.44
CA ILE A 47 28.42 -10.83 -5.21
C ILE A 47 28.32 -9.76 -6.29
N ARG A 48 28.23 -10.15 -7.57
CA ARG A 48 28.13 -9.22 -8.70
C ARG A 48 26.82 -8.44 -8.71
N VAL A 49 25.72 -9.07 -8.31
CA VAL A 49 24.42 -8.40 -8.12
C VAL A 49 24.53 -7.30 -7.07
N GLY A 50 25.23 -7.56 -5.96
CA GLY A 50 25.51 -6.55 -4.93
C GLY A 50 26.32 -5.36 -5.47
N VAL A 51 27.31 -5.61 -6.33
CA VAL A 51 28.09 -4.54 -6.97
C VAL A 51 27.22 -3.69 -7.91
N VAL A 52 26.35 -4.32 -8.71
CA VAL A 52 25.42 -3.59 -9.60
C VAL A 52 24.44 -2.75 -8.79
N ARG A 53 23.96 -3.26 -7.64
CA ARG A 53 23.14 -2.48 -6.71
C ARG A 53 23.86 -1.23 -6.24
N ASP A 54 25.12 -1.37 -5.86
CA ASP A 54 25.87 -0.29 -5.23
C ASP A 54 26.32 0.77 -6.26
N ILE A 55 26.45 0.41 -7.55
CA ILE A 55 26.83 1.32 -8.65
C ILE A 55 25.61 2.02 -9.28
N GLU A 56 24.54 1.28 -9.56
CA GLU A 56 23.39 1.76 -10.36
C GLU A 56 22.13 2.02 -9.53
N ALA A 57 22.05 1.53 -8.28
CA ALA A 57 20.78 1.37 -7.57
C ALA A 57 20.66 2.09 -6.22
N GLY A 58 20.59 3.41 -6.27
CA GLY A 58 19.83 4.18 -5.26
C GLY A 58 18.32 3.92 -5.29
N GLY A 59 17.82 2.88 -5.98
CA GLY A 59 16.38 2.63 -6.10
C GLY A 59 15.93 1.47 -7.01
N TYR A 60 16.80 0.54 -7.40
CA TYR A 60 16.38 -0.66 -8.15
C TYR A 60 16.05 -1.81 -7.20
N LEU A 61 14.95 -2.50 -7.47
CA LEU A 61 14.57 -3.72 -6.76
C LEU A 61 15.21 -4.95 -7.42
N ILE A 62 15.93 -5.75 -6.64
CA ILE A 62 16.52 -7.00 -7.10
C ILE A 62 15.50 -8.13 -6.93
N ARG A 63 15.33 -8.93 -7.99
CA ARG A 63 14.52 -10.15 -7.98
C ARG A 63 15.37 -11.33 -8.44
N THR A 64 15.24 -12.46 -7.77
CA THR A 64 15.84 -13.73 -8.21
C THR A 64 14.75 -14.54 -8.89
N GLU A 65 15.07 -15.10 -10.05
CA GLU A 65 14.17 -15.89 -10.88
C GLU A 65 14.86 -17.23 -11.17
N ASP A 66 14.27 -18.34 -10.75
CA ASP A 66 14.79 -19.67 -11.04
C ASP A 66 14.14 -20.21 -12.33
N GLU A 67 14.90 -20.94 -13.14
CA GLU A 67 14.41 -21.56 -14.38
C GLU A 67 13.15 -22.41 -14.11
N ALA A 68 12.11 -22.20 -14.91
CA ALA A 68 10.78 -22.82 -14.81
C ALA A 68 9.88 -22.33 -13.65
N GLU A 69 10.37 -21.46 -12.77
CA GLU A 69 9.60 -20.81 -11.71
C GLU A 69 9.52 -19.29 -11.91
N GLU A 70 9.76 -18.79 -13.13
CA GLU A 70 9.86 -17.36 -13.37
C GLU A 70 8.53 -16.62 -13.20
N SER A 71 8.61 -15.47 -12.54
CA SER A 71 7.50 -14.56 -12.31
C SER A 71 6.93 -14.02 -13.63
N ILE A 72 5.64 -13.67 -13.62
CA ILE A 72 4.98 -13.00 -14.75
C ILE A 72 5.73 -11.70 -15.11
N GLY A 73 6.18 -10.96 -14.10
CA GLY A 73 6.93 -9.73 -14.30
C GLY A 73 8.27 -9.95 -15.01
N PHE A 74 8.95 -11.08 -14.80
CA PHE A 74 10.14 -11.42 -15.57
C PHE A 74 9.79 -11.82 -17.01
N LYS A 75 8.78 -12.67 -17.19
CA LYS A 75 8.31 -13.13 -18.52
C LYS A 75 7.89 -11.97 -19.42
N PHE A 76 7.29 -10.93 -18.85
CA PHE A 76 7.00 -9.67 -19.53
C PHE A 76 8.27 -8.99 -20.07
N ILE A 77 9.31 -8.84 -19.25
CA ILE A 77 10.58 -8.16 -19.63
C ILE A 77 11.33 -8.87 -20.75
N ILE A 78 11.26 -10.21 -20.79
CA ILE A 78 11.92 -11.00 -21.84
C ILE A 78 11.04 -11.22 -23.09
N GLY A 79 9.86 -10.56 -23.13
CA GLY A 79 8.95 -10.59 -24.27
C GLY A 79 8.21 -11.92 -24.45
N LEU A 80 7.99 -12.69 -23.38
CA LEU A 80 7.17 -13.91 -23.39
C LEU A 80 5.70 -13.64 -23.02
N VAL A 81 5.42 -12.48 -22.44
CA VAL A 81 4.07 -12.01 -22.11
C VAL A 81 3.94 -10.63 -22.74
N GLU A 82 2.89 -10.44 -23.54
CA GLU A 82 2.56 -9.12 -24.07
C GLU A 82 2.01 -8.24 -22.94
N GLU A 83 2.26 -6.94 -23.02
CA GLU A 83 1.53 -5.97 -22.21
C GLU A 83 0.07 -6.14 -22.60
N GLU A 84 -0.77 -6.70 -21.72
CA GLU A 84 -2.18 -6.36 -21.79
C GLU A 84 -2.22 -4.84 -21.74
N GLU A 85 -2.95 -4.18 -22.65
CA GLU A 85 -3.22 -2.76 -22.52
C GLU A 85 -3.90 -2.57 -21.15
N GLU A 86 -3.10 -2.29 -20.12
CA GLU A 86 -3.62 -1.81 -18.85
C GLU A 86 -4.47 -0.61 -19.24
N GLU A 87 -5.77 -0.63 -18.90
CA GLU A 87 -6.52 0.60 -18.81
C GLU A 87 -5.63 1.56 -18.03
N LYS A 88 -5.12 2.59 -18.72
CA LYS A 88 -4.13 3.51 -18.17
C LYS A 88 -4.50 3.80 -16.72
N PRO A 89 -3.66 3.45 -15.73
CA PRO A 89 -3.86 3.94 -14.39
C PRO A 89 -3.93 5.46 -14.54
N GLU A 90 -5.06 6.07 -14.14
CA GLU A 90 -5.14 7.53 -14.04
C GLU A 90 -3.87 8.01 -13.34
N GLU A 91 -3.17 8.95 -13.98
CA GLU A 91 -1.86 9.48 -13.58
C GLU A 91 -1.69 9.44 -12.05
N ALA A 92 -0.74 8.62 -11.58
CA ALA A 92 -0.42 8.54 -10.16
C ALA A 92 -0.11 9.94 -9.64
N LYS A 93 -1.06 10.51 -8.90
CA LYS A 93 -0.89 11.77 -8.16
C LYS A 93 0.40 11.68 -7.34
N PRO A 94 1.17 12.77 -7.27
CA PRO A 94 2.55 12.75 -6.78
C PRO A 94 2.68 11.99 -5.44
N PHE A 95 3.71 11.13 -5.39
CA PHE A 95 4.17 10.46 -4.18
C PHE A 95 4.63 11.54 -3.18
N TYR A 96 3.79 11.83 -2.20
CA TYR A 96 4.16 12.67 -1.06
C TYR A 96 5.06 11.86 -0.13
N ASP A 97 6.32 12.28 0.05
CA ASP A 97 7.25 11.73 1.03
C ASP A 97 7.04 12.29 2.46
N GLY A 98 5.86 12.90 2.68
CA GLY A 98 5.43 13.66 3.85
C GLY A 98 6.20 13.36 5.12
N THR A 99 7.15 14.25 5.41
CA THR A 99 7.91 14.37 6.66
C THR A 99 7.03 14.13 7.89
N GLN A 100 7.55 13.28 8.78
CA GLN A 100 7.05 12.83 10.09
C GLN A 100 5.56 12.46 10.17
N ASP A 101 5.29 11.18 10.45
CA ASP A 101 4.02 10.74 11.03
C ASP A 101 3.84 11.38 12.41
N GLU A 102 3.40 12.63 12.44
CA GLU A 102 2.84 13.20 13.67
C GLU A 102 1.53 12.45 13.95
N GLU A 103 1.51 11.73 15.07
CA GLU A 103 0.27 11.19 15.63
C GLU A 103 -0.72 12.34 15.86
N ILE A 104 -1.80 12.33 15.10
CA ILE A 104 -2.87 13.31 15.29
C ILE A 104 -3.59 13.03 16.62
N THR A 105 -3.71 14.05 17.46
CA THR A 105 -4.38 13.94 18.75
C THR A 105 -5.90 13.87 18.60
N THR A 106 -6.59 13.26 19.56
CA THR A 106 -8.06 13.18 19.59
C THR A 106 -8.73 14.57 19.50
N GLY A 107 -8.11 15.60 20.08
CA GLY A 107 -8.61 16.98 20.02
C GLY A 107 -8.54 17.60 18.62
N GLN A 108 -7.46 17.33 17.87
CA GLN A 108 -7.35 17.77 16.47
C GLN A 108 -8.36 17.06 15.58
N ILE A 109 -8.62 15.77 15.84
CA ILE A 109 -9.62 15.00 15.11
C ILE A 109 -11.03 15.51 15.38
N LEU A 110 -11.39 15.81 16.63
CA LEU A 110 -12.70 16.39 16.95
C LEU A 110 -12.96 17.67 16.15
N LYS A 111 -11.99 18.60 16.13
CA LYS A 111 -12.08 19.83 15.33
C LYS A 111 -12.25 19.56 13.83
N LEU A 112 -11.60 18.52 13.33
CA LEU A 112 -11.71 18.11 11.94
C LEU A 112 -13.09 17.51 11.64
N LEU A 113 -13.59 16.65 12.51
CA LEU A 113 -14.91 16.03 12.43
C LEU A 113 -16.06 17.03 12.60
N GLU A 114 -15.83 18.15 13.30
CA GLU A 114 -16.79 19.26 13.41
C GLU A 114 -16.90 20.05 12.12
N LYS A 115 -15.77 20.29 11.43
CA LYS A 115 -15.76 20.92 10.11
C LYS A 115 -16.38 20.02 9.05
N MET A 116 -16.23 18.72 9.19
CA MET A 116 -16.81 17.72 8.32
C MET A 116 -18.22 17.34 8.77
N ALA A 117 -19.21 18.06 8.25
CA ALA A 117 -20.61 17.70 8.41
C ALA A 117 -20.84 16.20 8.10
N VAL A 118 -21.73 15.58 8.87
CA VAL A 118 -22.16 14.20 8.63
C VAL A 118 -23.09 14.21 7.40
N PRO A 119 -22.99 13.25 6.47
CA PRO A 119 -23.89 13.17 5.34
C PRO A 119 -25.36 13.10 5.78
N GLU A 120 -26.24 13.69 4.99
CA GLU A 120 -27.67 13.69 5.29
C GLU A 120 -28.22 12.26 5.44
N GLY A 121 -29.07 12.04 6.45
CA GLY A 121 -29.62 10.72 6.75
C GLY A 121 -28.68 9.77 7.51
N TYR A 122 -27.47 10.20 7.86
CA TYR A 122 -26.52 9.41 8.63
C TYR A 122 -26.18 10.05 9.97
N GLU A 123 -25.76 9.21 10.91
CA GLU A 123 -25.13 9.60 12.17
C GLU A 123 -23.77 8.92 12.30
N ARG A 124 -22.82 9.63 12.92
CA ARG A 124 -21.48 9.10 13.17
C ARG A 124 -21.50 8.23 14.42
N LYS A 125 -21.21 6.93 14.29
CA LYS A 125 -21.19 5.99 15.43
C LYS A 125 -19.78 5.74 15.94
N PHE A 126 -18.87 5.40 15.04
CA PHE A 126 -17.48 5.10 15.39
C PHE A 126 -16.50 5.88 14.54
N VAL A 127 -15.31 6.08 15.11
CA VAL A 127 -14.18 6.75 14.48
C VAL A 127 -12.93 5.95 14.82
N LEU A 128 -12.17 5.53 13.81
CA LEU A 128 -10.90 4.83 13.98
C LEU A 128 -9.75 5.78 13.68
N VAL A 129 -8.78 5.82 14.59
CA VAL A 129 -7.62 6.72 14.59
C VAL A 129 -6.43 5.96 15.15
N ASN A 130 -5.30 5.95 14.43
CA ASN A 130 -4.02 5.38 14.92
C ASN A 130 -4.21 3.98 15.58
N ASN A 131 -4.99 3.11 14.91
CA ASN A 131 -5.33 1.75 15.36
C ASN A 131 -6.24 1.65 16.60
N GLN A 132 -6.83 2.76 17.06
CA GLN A 132 -7.81 2.78 18.14
C GLN A 132 -9.20 3.11 17.60
N ILE A 133 -10.21 2.39 18.08
CA ILE A 133 -11.62 2.67 17.80
C ILE A 133 -12.24 3.50 18.92
N PHE A 134 -12.90 4.58 18.52
CA PHE A 134 -13.62 5.50 19.39
C PHE A 134 -15.10 5.48 19.05
N ARG A 135 -15.94 5.55 20.09
CA ARG A 135 -17.36 5.85 19.94
C ARG A 135 -17.55 7.36 19.92
N TYR A 136 -18.25 7.86 18.91
CA TYR A 136 -18.64 9.26 18.83
C TYR A 136 -20.00 9.44 19.53
N LYS A 137 -20.09 10.42 20.42
CA LYS A 137 -21.37 10.79 21.06
C LYS A 137 -21.55 12.31 21.03
N GLU A 138 -22.77 12.70 20.71
CA GLU A 138 -23.29 14.05 20.91
C GLU A 138 -24.15 14.03 22.17
N TYR A 139 -23.94 14.96 23.09
CA TYR A 139 -24.71 15.06 24.33
C TYR A 139 -24.92 16.52 24.70
N THR A 140 -26.11 16.83 25.21
CA THR A 140 -26.45 18.17 25.68
C THR A 140 -26.09 18.29 27.16
N THR A 141 -25.40 19.36 27.53
CA THR A 141 -25.27 19.74 28.94
C THR A 141 -25.99 21.07 29.15
N SER A 142 -26.99 21.08 30.02
CA SER A 142 -27.57 22.33 30.52
C SER A 142 -26.56 22.98 31.47
N SER A 143 -26.08 24.15 31.12
CA SER A 143 -25.25 25.01 31.99
C SER A 143 -25.79 26.43 31.90
N TYR A 144 -26.10 27.03 33.04
CA TYR A 144 -26.66 28.39 33.13
C TYR A 144 -27.92 28.63 32.26
N GLY A 145 -28.80 27.64 32.13
CA GLY A 145 -30.06 27.77 31.40
C GLY A 145 -29.94 27.73 29.86
N ALA A 146 -28.74 27.48 29.34
CA ALA A 146 -28.51 27.24 27.92
C ALA A 146 -28.11 25.77 27.69
N ASP A 147 -28.73 25.16 26.68
CA ASP A 147 -28.39 23.81 26.21
C ASP A 147 -27.16 23.89 25.29
N LEU A 148 -26.02 23.40 25.79
CA LEU A 148 -24.79 23.27 25.01
C LEU A 148 -24.68 21.86 24.43
N LEU A 149 -24.74 21.74 23.10
CA LEU A 149 -24.46 20.51 22.38
C LEU A 149 -22.95 20.25 22.40
N ASN A 150 -22.51 19.24 23.14
CA ASN A 150 -21.13 18.81 23.22
C ASN A 150 -20.89 17.55 22.39
N LYS A 151 -19.73 17.47 21.76
CA LYS A 151 -19.28 16.34 20.93
C LYS A 151 -18.02 15.76 21.52
N LYS A 152 -17.96 14.44 21.69
CA LYS A 152 -16.78 13.78 22.28
C LYS A 152 -16.54 12.39 21.70
N LEU A 153 -15.26 12.06 21.58
CA LEU A 153 -14.78 10.71 21.29
C LEU A 153 -14.49 9.98 22.60
N PHE A 154 -15.06 8.79 22.74
CA PHE A 154 -14.81 7.90 23.88
C PHE A 154 -14.07 6.67 23.37
N PRO A 155 -12.87 6.35 23.89
CA PRO A 155 -12.22 5.10 23.54
C PRO A 155 -13.15 3.94 23.91
N LEU A 156 -13.23 2.93 23.06
CA LEU A 156 -13.92 1.70 23.44
C LEU A 156 -13.18 1.10 24.64
N ARG A 157 -13.88 0.98 25.77
CA ARG A 157 -13.33 0.37 27.00
C ARG A 157 -13.62 -1.11 27.10
N GLU A 158 -14.46 -1.63 26.21
CA GLU A 158 -14.77 -3.04 26.10
C GLU A 158 -13.62 -3.71 25.35
N GLU A 159 -13.07 -4.75 25.96
CA GLU A 159 -12.05 -5.60 25.34
C GLU A 159 -12.72 -6.27 24.13
N ILE A 160 -12.22 -5.97 22.93
CA ILE A 160 -12.69 -6.59 21.70
C ILE A 160 -11.83 -7.84 21.51
N ASP A 161 -12.47 -9.01 21.46
CA ASP A 161 -11.75 -10.26 21.23
C ASP A 161 -11.02 -10.24 19.88
N ASP A 162 -9.86 -10.88 19.79
CA ASP A 162 -9.13 -11.02 18.53
C ASP A 162 -9.99 -11.75 17.49
N GLY A 163 -10.19 -11.15 16.31
CA GLY A 163 -11.03 -11.72 15.28
C GLY A 163 -11.28 -10.78 14.11
N VAL A 164 -11.94 -11.30 13.07
CA VAL A 164 -12.38 -10.52 11.92
C VAL A 164 -13.78 -9.99 12.21
N TYR A 165 -13.94 -8.66 12.17
CA TYR A 165 -15.22 -7.99 12.40
C TYR A 165 -15.72 -7.32 11.12
N THR A 166 -17.01 -7.45 10.86
CA THR A 166 -17.71 -6.73 9.78
C THR A 166 -18.66 -5.69 10.37
N PHE A 167 -18.84 -4.58 9.66
CA PHE A 167 -19.79 -3.52 10.01
C PHE A 167 -20.83 -3.37 8.90
N GLU A 168 -21.64 -4.40 8.69
CA GLU A 168 -22.56 -4.52 7.53
C GLU A 168 -23.51 -3.33 7.38
N ASP A 169 -24.02 -2.79 8.49
CA ASP A 169 -24.97 -1.67 8.52
C ASP A 169 -24.32 -0.28 8.56
N HIS A 170 -22.99 -0.19 8.39
CA HIS A 170 -22.26 1.07 8.45
C HIS A 170 -21.66 1.43 7.10
N LEU A 171 -21.84 2.69 6.71
CA LEU A 171 -21.13 3.29 5.59
C LEU A 171 -19.75 3.77 6.08
N PRO A 172 -18.64 3.17 5.61
CA PRO A 172 -17.31 3.68 5.92
C PRO A 172 -17.06 4.98 5.14
N ARG A 173 -16.60 6.02 5.83
CA ARG A 173 -16.07 7.25 5.21
C ARG A 173 -14.62 7.43 5.62
N ILE A 174 -13.72 7.42 4.65
CA ILE A 174 -12.27 7.43 4.87
C ILE A 174 -11.72 8.82 4.55
N LEU A 175 -10.91 9.37 5.46
CA LEU A 175 -10.16 10.60 5.24
C LEU A 175 -8.70 10.27 4.91
N PHE A 176 -8.30 10.63 3.70
CA PHE A 176 -6.91 10.63 3.27
C PHE A 176 -6.26 11.99 3.48
N SER A 177 -5.00 11.99 3.91
CA SER A 177 -4.13 13.16 3.86
C SER A 177 -2.72 12.70 3.57
N TYR A 178 -2.07 13.32 2.58
CA TYR A 178 -0.73 12.93 2.12
C TYR A 178 -0.59 11.43 1.85
N ASN A 179 -1.58 10.85 1.15
CA ASN A 179 -1.64 9.41 0.83
C ASN A 179 -1.67 8.46 2.05
N LYS A 180 -1.99 8.97 3.25
CA LYS A 180 -2.17 8.18 4.47
C LYS A 180 -3.61 8.28 4.95
N ILE A 181 -4.15 7.17 5.43
CA ILE A 181 -5.44 7.16 6.14
C ILE A 181 -5.24 7.89 7.47
N LYS A 182 -5.96 8.99 7.68
CA LYS A 182 -5.92 9.73 8.94
C LYS A 182 -7.09 9.36 9.85
N VAL A 183 -8.26 9.11 9.26
CA VAL A 183 -9.49 8.77 10.00
C VAL A 183 -10.35 7.84 9.17
N ILE A 184 -10.96 6.84 9.81
CA ILE A 184 -12.08 6.08 9.25
C ILE A 184 -13.30 6.34 10.11
N GLU A 185 -14.39 6.81 9.52
CA GLU A 185 -15.68 6.98 10.18
C GLU A 185 -16.61 5.85 9.79
N LEU A 186 -17.30 5.25 10.76
CA LEU A 186 -18.38 4.31 10.51
C LEU A 186 -19.71 5.01 10.77
N LEU A 187 -20.42 5.31 9.68
CA LEU A 187 -21.67 6.06 9.69
C LEU A 187 -22.85 5.10 9.64
N LYS A 188 -23.80 5.25 10.55
CA LYS A 188 -25.05 4.47 10.54
C LYS A 188 -26.17 5.31 9.97
N LYS A 189 -27.07 4.73 9.17
CA LYS A 189 -28.30 5.42 8.77
C LYS A 189 -29.10 5.78 10.02
N LYS A 190 -29.61 7.01 10.08
CA LYS A 190 -30.58 7.39 11.11
C LYS A 190 -31.86 6.61 10.85
N ASP A 191 -32.44 6.05 11.90
CA ASP A 191 -33.78 5.49 11.83
C ASP A 191 -34.74 6.63 11.43
N LYS A 192 -35.61 6.40 10.45
CA LYS A 192 -36.69 7.35 10.15
C LYS A 192 -37.63 7.35 11.37
N SER A 193 -37.59 8.41 12.17
CA SER A 193 -38.63 8.69 13.17
C SER A 193 -39.91 9.14 12.48
#